data_AF-A0AAW5KLE7-F1
#
_entry.id   AF-A0AAW5KLE7-F1
#
_cell.length_a   1.000
_cell.length_b   1.000
_cell.length_c   1.000
_cell.angle_alpha   90.00
_cell.angle_beta   90.00
_cell.angle_gamma   90.00
#
_symmetry.space_group_name_H-M   'P 1'
#
loop_
_entity.id
_entity.type
_entity.pdbx_description
1 polymer ?
#
loop_
_entity_poly.entity_id
_entity_poly.type
_entity_poly.pdbx_seq_one_letter_code
_entity_poly.pdbx_strand_id
1 'polypeptide(L)' 'NLLIRVTDSELLEKAGGIVQGMSGSPIIQNNQLVGAVTHVRVNDPTRGYGIFAENMWESTKTVSVS' A
#
# COMPACT_ATOMS: atom_id res chain seq x y z
N ASN A 1 -8.00 1.94 6.94
CA ASN A 1 -7.41 1.95 5.59
C ASN A 1 -6.67 3.24 5.35
N LEU A 2 -5.53 3.14 4.65
CA LEU A 2 -4.71 4.26 4.19
C LEU A 2 -5.16 4.66 2.78
N LEU A 3 -5.23 5.97 2.51
CA LEU A 3 -5.30 6.49 1.15
C LEU A 3 -3.89 6.90 0.73
N ILE A 4 -3.43 6.40 -0.40
CA ILE A 4 -2.08 6.64 -0.92
C ILE A 4 -2.21 7.47 -2.19
N ARG A 5 -1.34 8.47 -2.33
CA ARG A 5 -1.19 9.26 -3.56
C ARG A 5 0.28 9.30 -3.95
N VAL A 6 0.56 8.95 -5.20
CA VAL A 6 1.85 9.22 -5.83
C VAL A 6 1.87 10.68 -6.26
N THR A 7 2.83 11.45 -5.76
CA THR A 7 2.99 12.88 -6.07
C THR A 7 4.26 13.17 -6.88
N ASP A 8 5.13 12.19 -7.04
CA ASP A 8 6.37 12.32 -7.80
C ASP A 8 6.07 12.19 -9.30
N SER A 9 6.31 13.27 -10.05
CA SER A 9 6.02 13.34 -11.48
C SER A 9 6.92 12.45 -12.32
N GLU A 10 8.20 12.29 -11.95
CA GLU A 10 9.15 11.46 -12.70
C GLU A 10 8.80 9.98 -12.53
N LEU A 11 8.41 9.58 -11.32
CA LEU A 11 7.93 8.22 -11.05
C LEU A 11 6.62 7.94 -11.80
N LEU A 12 5.70 8.91 -11.85
CA LEU A 12 4.46 8.77 -12.62
C LEU A 12 4.73 8.60 -14.12
N GLU A 13 5.65 9.36 -14.69
CA GLU A 13 6.00 9.29 -16.11
C GLU A 13 6.67 7.95 -16.46
N LYS A 14 7.60 7.49 -15.62
CA LYS A 14 8.38 6.27 -15.88
C LYS A 14 7.64 4.97 -15.53
N ALA A 15 6.88 4.96 -14.45
CA ALA A 15 6.28 3.74 -13.90
C ALA A 15 4.75 3.68 -14.03
N GLY A 16 4.09 4.76 -14.42
CA GLY A 16 2.64 4.81 -14.57
C GLY A 16 1.86 4.90 -13.24
N GLY A 17 2.55 5.11 -12.12
CA GLY A 17 1.95 5.17 -10.78
C GLY A 17 1.88 3.82 -10.07
N ILE A 18 0.79 3.58 -9.34
CA ILE A 18 0.54 2.31 -8.66
C ILE A 18 -0.03 1.34 -9.69
N VAL A 19 0.65 0.22 -9.92
CA VAL A 19 0.24 -0.75 -10.95
C VAL A 19 -0.09 -2.10 -10.34
N GLN A 20 -0.68 -2.98 -11.16
CA GLN A 20 -0.96 -4.35 -10.77
C GLN A 20 0.34 -5.06 -10.36
N GLY A 21 0.26 -5.90 -9.32
CA GLY A 21 1.42 -6.58 -8.74
C GLY A 21 2.08 -5.82 -7.58
N MET A 22 1.75 -4.54 -7.38
CA MET A 22 2.24 -3.79 -6.21
C MET A 22 1.49 -4.11 -4.90
N SER A 23 0.48 -4.98 -4.92
CA SER A 23 -0.17 -5.45 -3.69
C SER A 23 0.86 -6.14 -2.78
N GLY A 24 0.85 -5.79 -1.49
CA GLY A 24 1.84 -6.23 -0.51
C GLY A 24 3.10 -5.37 -0.44
N SER A 25 3.27 -4.37 -1.32
CA SER A 25 4.43 -3.46 -1.26
C SER A 25 4.45 -2.70 0.06
N PRO A 26 5.61 -2.64 0.77
CA PRO A 26 5.70 -1.98 2.06
C PRO A 26 5.56 -0.47 1.94
N ILE A 27 4.86 0.14 2.90
CA ILE A 27 4.77 1.59 3.06
C ILE A 27 5.70 1.97 4.20
N ILE A 28 6.72 2.76 3.89
CA ILE A 28 7.75 3.17 4.84
C ILE A 28 7.61 4.68 5.14
N GLN A 29 7.57 5.03 6.42
CA GLN A 29 7.66 6.42 6.88
C GLN A 29 8.66 6.50 8.02
N ASN A 30 9.55 7.50 8.01
CA ASN A 30 10.60 7.66 9.02
C ASN A 30 11.40 6.36 9.25
N ASN A 31 11.76 5.65 8.17
CA ASN A 31 12.46 4.36 8.24
C ASN A 31 11.69 3.22 8.96
N GLN A 32 10.38 3.36 9.17
CA GLN A 32 9.55 2.35 9.83
C GLN A 32 8.45 1.85 8.89
N LEU A 33 8.09 0.56 9.00
CA LEU A 33 6.96 -0.03 8.30
C LEU A 33 5.66 0.43 8.94
N VAL A 34 4.84 1.17 8.19
CA VAL A 34 3.54 1.67 8.67
C VAL A 34 2.35 0.92 8.05
N GLY A 35 2.59 0.15 6.99
CA GLY A 35 1.54 -0.60 6.31
C GLY A 35 1.99 -1.20 4.99
N ALA A 36 1.03 -1.68 4.21
CA ALA A 36 1.26 -2.23 2.88
C ALA A 36 0.20 -1.76 1.89
N VAL A 37 0.59 -1.63 0.62
CA VAL A 37 -0.33 -1.37 -0.50
C VAL A 37 -1.26 -2.57 -0.68
N THR A 38 -2.54 -2.33 -0.89
CA THR A 38 -3.55 -3.38 -1.07
C THR A 38 -4.04 -3.44 -2.51
N HIS A 39 -4.58 -2.33 -3.03
CA HIS A 39 -5.12 -2.25 -4.39
C HIS A 39 -5.11 -0.82 -4.92
N VAL A 40 -5.10 -0.69 -6.26
CA VAL A 40 -5.14 0.58 -6.99
C VAL A 40 -6.56 0.93 -7.42
N ARG A 41 -6.86 2.22 -7.61
CA ARG A 41 -8.09 2.64 -8.30
C ARG A 41 -7.95 2.42 -9.81
N VAL A 42 -8.86 1.63 -10.40
CA VAL A 42 -8.88 1.30 -11.84
C VAL A 42 -8.81 2.54 -12.75
N ASN A 43 -9.40 3.66 -12.32
CA ASN A 43 -9.50 4.88 -13.13
C ASN A 43 -8.45 5.96 -12.78
N ASP A 44 -7.61 5.72 -11.77
CA ASP A 44 -6.60 6.70 -11.32
C ASP A 44 -5.41 5.97 -10.70
N PRO A 45 -4.36 5.67 -11.50
CA PRO A 45 -3.19 4.94 -11.00
C PRO A 45 -2.32 5.80 -10.08
N THR A 46 -2.58 7.11 -9.96
CA THR A 46 -1.91 7.95 -8.97
C THR A 46 -2.42 7.69 -7.55
N ARG A 47 -3.55 6.99 -7.40
CA ARG A 47 -4.19 6.73 -6.11
C ARG A 47 -4.39 5.25 -5.85
N GLY A 48 -4.10 4.86 -4.62
CA GLY A 48 -4.30 3.50 -4.15
C GLY A 48 -4.73 3.47 -2.70
N TYR A 49 -4.94 2.26 -2.22
CA TYR A 49 -5.29 1.99 -0.83
C TYR A 49 -4.24 1.13 -0.17
N GLY A 50 -4.03 1.36 1.12
CA GLY A 50 -3.19 0.52 1.96
C GLY A 50 -3.92 0.04 3.21
N ILE A 51 -3.32 -0.94 3.86
CA ILE A 51 -3.69 -1.42 5.19
C ILE A 51 -2.59 -1.01 6.17
N PHE A 52 -2.96 -0.64 7.40
CA PHE A 52 -2.01 -0.34 8.46
C PHE A 52 -1.32 -1.61 8.95
N ALA A 53 -0.05 -1.48 9.38
CA ALA A 53 0.71 -2.58 9.96
C ALA A 53 0.03 -3.15 11.23
N GLU A 54 -0.67 -2.32 11.99
CA GLU A 54 -1.48 -2.74 13.14
C GLU A 54 -2.58 -3.74 12.75
N ASN A 55 -3.38 -3.42 11.74
CA ASN A 55 -4.43 -4.31 11.25
C ASN A 55 -3.85 -5.62 10.67
N MET A 56 -2.67 -5.55 10.04
CA MET A 56 -1.95 -6.75 9.60
C MET A 56 -1.57 -7.63 10.80
N TRP A 57 -1.04 -7.02 11.86
CA TRP A 57 -0.66 -7.71 13.09
C TRP A 57 -1.87 -8.34 13.80
N GLU A 58 -2.98 -7.62 13.95
CA GLU A 58 -4.21 -8.19 14.53
C GLU A 58 -4.70 -9.41 13.76
N SER A 59 -4.65 -9.35 12.43
CA SER A 59 -5.05 -10.46 11.57
C SER A 59 -4.19 -11.72 11.81
N THR A 60 -2.89 -11.57 12.13
CA THR A 60 -2.02 -12.71 12.45
C THR A 60 -2.39 -13.41 13.75
N LYS A 61 -2.92 -12.67 14.73
CA LYS A 61 -3.37 -13.26 16.01
C LYS A 61 -4.55 -14.20 15.78
N THR A 62 -5.47 -13.83 14.90
CA THR A 62 -6.64 -14.65 14.57
C THR A 62 -6.26 -15.98 13.90
N VAL A 63 -5.18 -16.00 13.11
CA VAL A 63 -4.70 -17.20 12.42
C VAL A 63 -3.96 -18.17 13.36
N SER A 64 -3.50 -17.69 14.51
CA SER A 64 -2.71 -18.50 15.46
C SER A 64 -3.55 -19.31 16.47
N VAL A 65 -4.88 -19.21 16.40
CA VAL A 65 -5.83 -19.88 17.34
C VAL A 65 -6.84 -20.80 16.64
N SER A 66 -6.56 -21.21 15.40
CA SER A 66 -7.35 -22.22 14.65
C SER A 66 -6.62 -23.55 14.53
#